data_AF-A0A2N1Q7A0-F1
#
_entry.id   AF-A0A2N1Q7A0-F1
#
_cell.length_a   1.000
_cell.length_b   1.000
_cell.length_c   1.000
_cell.angle_alpha   90.00
_cell.angle_beta   90.00
_cell.angle_gamma   90.00
#
_symmetry.space_group_name_H-M   'P 1'
#
loop_
_entity.id
_entity.type
_entity.pdbx_description
1 polymer ?
#
loop_
_entity_poly.entity_id
_entity_poly.type
_entity_poly.pdbx_seq_one_letter_code
_entity_poly.pdbx_strand_id
1 'polypeptide(L)' 'MIWIDFIVIVTAVLLAIVVMMMHSTDNIKDAFSGEKSELFKNKKTRGFELFLMRTAAVLSVVLIVTVVLSNNLPH' A
#
# COMPACT_ATOMS: atom_id res chain seq x y z
N MET A 1 3.88 13.52 24.00
CA MET A 1 4.12 13.04 22.63
C MET A 1 5.55 12.58 22.57
N ILE A 2 5.74 11.29 22.46
CA ILE A 2 7.07 10.68 22.37
C ILE A 2 7.59 10.95 20.96
N TRP A 3 8.91 11.04 20.76
CA TRP A 3 9.49 11.21 19.42
C TRP A 3 9.03 10.14 18.42
N ILE A 4 8.61 8.96 18.91
CA ILE A 4 8.03 7.87 18.12
C ILE A 4 6.64 8.22 17.56
N ASP A 5 5.84 9.04 18.25
CA ASP A 5 4.53 9.46 17.75
C ASP A 5 4.65 10.25 16.43
N PHE A 6 5.70 11.08 16.31
CA PHE A 6 5.99 11.79 15.06
C PHE A 6 6.35 10.82 13.93
N ILE A 7 7.10 9.75 14.22
CA ILE A 7 7.46 8.73 13.23
C ILE A 7 6.22 7.96 12.75
N VAL A 8 5.30 7.63 13.66
CA VAL A 8 4.02 6.98 13.33
C VAL A 8 3.20 7.85 12.37
N ILE A 9 3.05 9.15 12.68
CA ILE A 9 2.26 10.08 11.86
C ILE A 9 2.86 10.20 10.46
N VAL A 10 4.18 10.40 10.35
CA VAL A 10 4.85 10.51 9.04
C VAL A 10 4.72 9.22 8.23
N THR A 11 4.88 8.07 8.88
CA THR A 11 4.76 6.75 8.22
C THR A 11 3.33 6.49 7.74
N ALA A 12 2.32 6.88 8.53
CA ALA A 12 0.91 6.74 8.17
C ALA A 12 0.53 7.60 6.96
N VAL A 13 1.01 8.86 6.92
CA VAL A 13 0.77 9.75 5.77
C VAL A 13 1.44 9.22 4.51
N LEU A 14 2.69 8.75 4.60
CA LEU A 14 3.39 8.13 3.47
C LEU A 14 2.66 6.89 2.95
N LEU A 15 2.19 6.03 3.85
CA LEU A 15 1.42 4.83 3.48
C LEU A 15 0.13 5.20 2.74
N ALA A 16 -0.62 6.18 3.27
CA ALA A 16 -1.87 6.64 2.65
C ALA A 16 -1.65 7.13 1.21
N ILE A 17 -0.57 7.88 0.95
CA ILE A 17 -0.21 8.35 -0.39
C ILE A 17 0.12 7.17 -1.32
N VAL A 18 0.89 6.19 -0.85
CA VAL A 18 1.26 4.99 -1.63
C VAL A 18 0.01 4.18 -2.00
N VAL A 19 -0.92 3.97 -1.07
CA VAL A 19 -2.16 3.22 -1.30
C VAL A 19 -3.08 3.95 -2.29
N MET A 20 -3.21 5.28 -2.17
CA MET A 20 -3.99 6.05 -3.15
C MET A 20 -3.39 5.99 -4.56
N MET A 21 -2.06 5.99 -4.67
CA MET A 21 -1.38 5.86 -5.95
C MET A 21 -1.60 4.48 -6.59
N MET A 22 -1.66 3.41 -5.80
CA MET A 22 -2.01 2.07 -6.26
C MET A 22 -3.43 2.02 -6.84
N HIS A 23 -4.41 2.63 -6.17
CA HIS A 23 -5.81 2.60 -6.60
C HIS A 23 -6.06 3.47 -7.85
N SER A 24 -5.24 4.49 -8.09
CA SER A 24 -5.37 5.39 -9.25
C SER A 24 -4.96 4.72 -10.58
N THR A 25 -4.18 3.64 -10.55
CA THR A 25 -3.76 2.90 -11.75
C THR A 25 -4.76 1.83 -12.20
N ASP A 26 -5.70 1.43 -11.34
CA ASP A 26 -6.82 0.53 -11.67
C ASP A 26 -7.84 1.30 -12.52
N ASN A 27 -7.51 1.44 -13.80
CA ASN A 27 -8.33 2.14 -14.77
C ASN A 27 -9.67 1.42 -14.90
N ILE A 28 -10.74 2.15 -14.54
CA ILE A 28 -12.19 1.89 -14.68
C ILE A 28 -12.61 1.24 -16.02
N LYS A 29 -11.72 1.19 -17.02
CA LYS A 29 -11.90 0.55 -18.33
C LYS A 29 -11.88 -0.98 -18.29
N ASP A 30 -11.24 -1.62 -17.30
CA ASP A 30 -11.23 -3.09 -17.17
C ASP A 30 -12.49 -3.66 -16.52
N ALA A 31 -13.31 -2.82 -15.87
CA ALA A 31 -14.58 -3.25 -15.26
C ALA A 31 -15.74 -3.41 -16.29
N PHE A 32 -15.56 -2.95 -17.53
CA PHE A 32 -16.59 -2.96 -18.58
C PHE A 32 -16.25 -3.83 -19.81
N SER A 33 -15.10 -4.53 -19.85
CA SER A 33 -14.60 -5.24 -21.03
C SER A 33 -15.09 -6.70 -21.19
N GLY A 34 -16.36 -6.93 -20.85
CA GLY A 34 -17.02 -8.24 -20.89
C GLY A 34 -16.57 -9.19 -22.01
N GLU A 35 -16.34 -10.45 -21.60
CA GLU A 35 -16.41 -11.69 -22.38
C GLU A 35 -15.16 -12.28 -23.06
N LYS A 36 -14.15 -11.55 -23.60
CA LYS A 36 -13.13 -12.22 -24.48
C LYS A 36 -11.63 -11.93 -24.28
N SER A 37 -11.17 -11.68 -23.05
CA SER A 37 -9.72 -11.45 -22.81
C SER A 37 -9.15 -12.24 -21.63
N GLU A 38 -9.67 -13.43 -21.33
CA GLU A 38 -9.13 -14.24 -20.22
C GLU A 38 -7.87 -15.05 -20.60
N LEU A 39 -7.63 -15.29 -21.89
CA LEU A 39 -6.56 -16.16 -22.36
C LEU A 39 -5.25 -15.43 -22.72
N PHE A 40 -5.20 -14.11 -22.55
CA PHE A 40 -3.97 -13.31 -22.56
C PHE A 40 -3.75 -12.53 -21.25
N LYS A 41 -4.53 -12.82 -20.19
CA LYS A 41 -4.39 -12.25 -18.83
C LYS A 41 -3.01 -12.49 -18.19
N ASN A 42 -2.23 -13.43 -18.72
CA ASN A 42 -0.83 -13.66 -18.37
C ASN A 42 0.17 -12.77 -19.12
N LYS A 43 -0.23 -11.62 -19.68
CA LYS A 43 0.76 -10.58 -19.96
C LYS A 43 1.10 -9.87 -18.65
N LYS A 44 1.92 -10.57 -17.85
CA LYS A 44 2.89 -10.02 -16.91
C LYS A 44 2.32 -8.81 -16.17
N THR A 45 1.58 -9.04 -15.07
CA THR A 45 1.32 -8.02 -14.05
C THR A 45 2.56 -7.15 -13.98
N ARG A 46 2.43 -5.90 -14.42
CA ARG A 46 3.56 -4.99 -14.64
C ARG A 46 4.34 -5.00 -13.34
N GLY A 47 5.60 -5.42 -13.35
CA GLY A 47 6.38 -5.64 -12.11
C GLY A 47 6.34 -4.45 -11.14
N PHE A 48 6.02 -3.27 -11.67
CA PHE A 48 5.69 -2.06 -10.93
C PHE A 48 4.49 -2.19 -9.96
N GLU A 49 3.36 -2.78 -10.36
CA GLU A 49 2.20 -3.02 -9.48
C GLU A 49 2.54 -4.01 -8.38
N LEU A 50 3.22 -5.11 -8.72
CA LEU A 50 3.65 -6.11 -7.73
C LEU A 50 4.65 -5.49 -6.73
N PHE A 51 5.53 -4.61 -7.20
CA PHE A 51 6.46 -3.86 -6.37
C PHE A 51 5.74 -2.86 -5.44
N LEU A 52 4.76 -2.13 -5.97
CA LEU A 52 3.96 -1.16 -5.20
C LEU A 52 3.14 -1.87 -4.11
N MET A 53 2.51 -2.99 -4.46
CA MET A 53 1.77 -3.84 -3.51
C MET A 53 2.67 -4.42 -2.42
N ARG A 54 3.86 -4.93 -2.79
CA ARG A 54 4.82 -5.46 -1.81
C ARG A 54 5.38 -4.35 -0.91
N THR A 55 5.62 -3.16 -1.45
CA THR A 55 6.08 -1.99 -0.68
C THR A 55 5.00 -1.50 0.30
N ALA A 56 3.74 -1.44 -0.13
CA ALA A 56 2.62 -1.08 0.73
C ALA A 56 2.40 -2.11 1.85
N ALA A 57 2.55 -3.42 1.56
CA ALA A 57 2.49 -4.46 2.57
C ALA A 57 3.62 -4.33 3.61
N VAL A 58 4.85 -4.02 3.18
CA VAL A 58 5.96 -3.76 4.11
C VAL A 58 5.69 -2.52 4.96
N LEU A 59 5.22 -1.43 4.34
CA LEU A 59 4.86 -0.19 5.05
C LEU A 59 3.74 -0.42 6.07
N SER A 60 2.74 -1.26 5.77
CA SER A 60 1.65 -1.55 6.72
C SER A 60 2.14 -2.32 7.93
N VAL A 61 3.03 -3.30 7.72
CA VAL A 61 3.64 -4.06 8.83
C VAL A 61 4.49 -3.14 9.70
N VAL A 62 5.32 -2.29 9.08
CA VAL A 62 6.16 -1.32 9.79
C VAL A 62 5.30 -0.33 10.61
N LEU A 63 4.17 0.12 10.05
CA LEU A 63 3.24 0.99 10.77
C LEU A 63 2.70 0.30 12.03
N ILE A 64 2.20 -0.93 11.90
CA ILE A 64 1.66 -1.70 13.04
C ILE A 64 2.72 -1.87 14.12
N VAL A 65 3.94 -2.27 13.75
CA VAL A 65 5.05 -2.46 14.69
C VAL A 65 5.40 -1.15 15.41
N THR A 66 5.46 -0.03 14.68
CA THR A 66 5.79 1.28 15.24
C THR A 66 4.68 1.80 16.18
N VAL A 67 3.42 1.56 15.85
CA VAL A 67 2.27 1.90 16.72
C VAL A 67 2.31 1.09 18.01
N VAL A 68 2.56 -0.21 17.92
CA VAL A 68 2.68 -1.09 19.09
C VAL A 68 3.86 -0.68 19.97
N LEU A 69 4.99 -0.30 19.37
CA LEU A 69 6.15 0.23 20.09
C LEU A 69 5.84 1.55 20.80
N SER A 70 5.15 2.50 20.13
CA SER A 70 4.75 3.76 20.76
C SER A 70 3.83 3.52 21.96
N ASN A 71 2.89 2.58 21.83
CA ASN A 71 1.93 2.26 22.88
C ASN A 71 2.56 1.53 24.09
N ASN A 72 3.64 0.78 23.89
CA ASN A 72 4.33 0.05 24.96
C ASN A 72 5.46 0.84 25.63
N LEU A 73 5.85 2.00 25.09
CA LEU A 73 6.80 2.88 25.77
C LEU A 73 6.06 3.75 26.80
N PRO A 74 6.36 3.64 28.10
CA PRO A 74 5.91 4.63 29.07
C PRO A 74 6.55 5.99 28.76
N HIS A 75 5.76 7.04 28.92
CA HIS A 75 6.12 8.44 28.62
C HIS A 75 7.39 8.94 29.31
#